data_AF-A0A2G3K2F0-F1
#
_entry.id   AF-A0A2G3K2F0-F1
#
_cell.length_a   1.000
_cell.length_b   1.000
_cell.length_c   1.000
_cell.angle_alpha   90.00
_cell.angle_beta   90.00
_cell.angle_gamma   90.00
#
_symmetry.space_group_name_H-M   'P 1'
#
loop_
_entity.id
_entity.type
_entity.pdbx_description
1 polymer ?
#
loop_
_entity_poly.entity_id
_entity_poly.type
_entity_poly.pdbx_seq_one_letter_code
_entity_poly.pdbx_strand_id
1 'polypeptide(L)'
;MAYKLTILVVDDVAMNRQLLARLIGHLGHEVCMAVNGREAVDACRLAMPDIILMDVMMPEMDGFDATREIRQLPNKCWVPIIFVTAVHEREELLRAFEAGADDYLTKPLDITLLSAKIKVLGRIVEMQQHITRDTAALHMYYYKNEEEQLLAQHVLGQMTELNNATRNDIPYQIHPAVNFSGDVISVARTPTGKDHILLADSTGHGLAAAISCLPVVTAFRTMTARGFNIPAIVREINQKLHQVLPVGRFVAAVLAEIDYQESLVSIWNGGIPFASFVDEAGLPIRQFDSRHPPLGILSNDICETVLEHFRWTAPGHLIICSDGLTEATNAEGTPFGEARLLDAIAHSNKADIPRSVIKAVKHHLAGAESHDDLSLLAAPCIQHTLETAPREPVTPVHLNLADWEIKITFYAEQIREDACMPVLLGWLNQIGLTETQFGEVLLVLSELLNNALDHGLLGLDSHEKNVLDGFDKYIALRQTRLEQLQSGKIEVGMCSANSQNKRKLTLWLEDSGPGFNYADILNDEINSDGQQTFGRGIALVKTLCQKIEYVGKGNRVEVTVDLQD
;
A
#
# COMPACT_ATOMS: atom_id res chain seq x y z
N MET A 1 23.64 -44.67 16.00
CA MET A 1 24.31 -44.85 17.30
C MET A 1 23.22 -44.85 18.35
N ALA A 2 23.18 -45.84 19.26
CA ALA A 2 22.16 -45.86 20.30
C ALA A 2 22.44 -44.73 21.31
N TYR A 3 21.41 -43.95 21.64
CA TYR A 3 21.51 -42.85 22.60
C TYR A 3 21.84 -43.37 24.00
N LYS A 4 22.67 -42.64 24.75
CA LYS A 4 23.05 -43.01 26.11
C LYS A 4 21.97 -42.50 27.08
N LEU A 5 21.15 -43.40 27.62
CA LEU A 5 20.10 -43.10 28.60
C LEU A 5 20.67 -43.14 30.02
N THR A 6 20.09 -42.35 30.91
CA THR A 6 20.28 -42.45 32.37
C THR A 6 19.17 -43.29 32.97
N ILE A 7 19.52 -44.46 33.50
CA ILE A 7 18.55 -45.42 34.04
C ILE A 7 18.71 -45.52 35.55
N LEU A 8 17.63 -45.27 36.29
CA LEU A 8 17.60 -45.44 37.74
C LEU A 8 17.21 -46.88 38.08
N VAL A 9 18.08 -47.58 38.82
CA VAL A 9 17.86 -48.94 39.31
C VAL A 9 17.57 -48.89 40.81
N VAL A 10 16.40 -49.39 41.20
CA VAL A 10 15.92 -49.38 42.58
C VAL A 10 15.65 -50.82 43.03
N ASP A 11 16.42 -51.29 44.02
CA ASP A 11 16.27 -52.63 44.61
C ASP A 11 16.98 -52.60 45.99
N ASP A 12 16.37 -53.17 47.03
CA ASP A 12 16.90 -53.18 48.39
C ASP A 12 18.07 -54.17 48.55
N VAL A 13 18.07 -55.23 47.76
CA VAL A 13 19.14 -56.23 47.73
C VAL A 13 20.31 -55.71 46.91
N ALA A 14 21.40 -55.36 47.60
CA ALA A 14 22.61 -54.82 46.98
C ALA A 14 23.15 -55.67 45.83
N MET A 15 23.05 -57.00 45.91
CA MET A 15 23.48 -57.92 44.85
C MET A 15 22.66 -57.75 43.56
N ASN A 16 21.33 -57.65 43.66
CA ASN A 16 20.44 -57.46 42.51
C ASN A 16 20.71 -56.10 41.85
N ARG A 17 20.80 -55.05 42.67
CA ARG A 17 21.09 -53.68 42.21
C ARG A 17 22.42 -53.60 41.45
N GLN A 18 23.47 -54.23 41.97
CA GLN A 18 24.80 -54.30 41.31
C GLN A 18 24.77 -55.12 40.02
N LEU A 19 24.02 -56.23 39.98
CA LEU A 19 23.86 -57.04 38.77
C LEU A 19 23.16 -56.23 37.67
N LEU A 20 22.02 -55.61 37.98
CA LEU A 20 21.28 -54.75 37.06
C LEU A 20 22.15 -53.58 36.57
N ALA A 21 22.86 -52.90 37.47
CA ALA A 21 23.75 -51.80 37.09
C ALA A 21 24.83 -52.23 36.09
N ARG A 22 25.44 -53.41 36.28
CA ARG A 22 26.42 -53.94 35.31
C ARG A 22 25.79 -54.28 33.96
N LEU A 23 24.60 -54.90 33.96
CA LEU A 23 23.88 -55.23 32.72
C LEU A 23 23.55 -53.98 31.92
N ILE A 24 23.01 -52.95 32.58
CA ILE A 24 22.66 -51.67 31.95
C ILE A 24 23.90 -50.94 31.44
N GLY A 25 24.99 -50.97 32.22
CA GLY A 25 26.28 -50.43 31.78
C GLY A 25 26.83 -51.15 30.53
N HIS A 26 26.70 -52.48 30.44
CA HIS A 26 27.06 -53.24 29.25
C HIS A 26 26.18 -52.92 28.02
N LEU A 27 24.93 -52.50 28.24
CA LEU A 27 24.06 -52.00 27.17
C LEU A 27 24.44 -50.57 26.71
N GLY A 28 25.41 -49.93 27.36
CA GLY A 28 25.95 -48.62 26.99
C GLY A 28 25.21 -47.44 27.60
N HIS A 29 24.45 -47.65 28.69
CA HIS A 29 23.68 -46.62 29.38
C HIS A 29 24.34 -46.19 30.70
N GLU A 30 23.97 -45.02 31.22
CA GLU A 30 24.36 -44.57 32.56
C GLU A 30 23.40 -45.12 33.61
N VAL A 31 23.92 -45.41 34.80
CA VAL A 31 23.13 -46.01 35.88
C VAL A 31 23.21 -45.16 37.14
N CYS A 32 22.04 -44.79 37.65
CA CYS A 32 21.85 -44.31 39.01
C CYS A 32 21.26 -45.44 39.85
N MET A 33 21.59 -45.49 41.15
CA MET A 33 21.14 -46.56 42.04
C MET A 33 20.44 -45.96 43.26
N ALA A 34 19.36 -46.59 43.70
CA ALA A 34 18.67 -46.29 44.95
C ALA A 34 18.37 -47.59 45.71
N VAL A 35 18.38 -47.55 47.04
CA VAL A 35 18.21 -48.76 47.88
C VAL A 35 16.77 -48.98 48.35
N ASN A 36 15.89 -47.99 48.19
CA ASN A 36 14.47 -48.10 48.54
C ASN A 36 13.64 -47.08 47.74
N GLY A 37 12.32 -47.14 47.88
CA GLY A 37 11.41 -46.23 47.19
C GLY A 37 11.62 -44.76 47.55
N ARG A 38 12.00 -44.45 48.79
CA ARG A 38 12.21 -43.07 49.25
C ARG A 38 13.41 -42.43 48.55
N GLU A 39 14.54 -43.12 48.51
CA GLU A 39 15.72 -42.67 47.76
C GLU A 39 15.43 -42.51 46.26
N ALA A 40 14.58 -43.36 45.69
CA ALA A 40 14.19 -43.26 44.29
C ALA A 40 13.38 -41.97 44.01
N VAL A 41 12.42 -41.64 44.88
CA VAL A 41 11.67 -40.38 44.79
C VAL A 41 12.61 -39.18 44.94
N ASP A 42 13.52 -39.21 45.91
CA ASP A 42 14.45 -38.10 46.15
C ASP A 42 15.45 -37.92 44.99
N ALA A 43 15.92 -39.01 44.38
CA ALA A 43 16.71 -38.96 43.15
C ALA A 43 15.91 -38.32 42.01
N CYS A 44 14.65 -38.71 41.85
CA CYS A 44 13.73 -38.17 40.83
C CYS A 44 13.45 -36.67 41.01
N ARG A 45 13.41 -36.18 42.26
CA ARG A 45 13.29 -34.75 42.57
C ARG A 45 14.53 -33.95 42.20
N LEU A 46 15.71 -34.53 42.39
CA LEU A 46 16.98 -33.89 42.08
C LEU A 46 17.21 -33.80 40.56
N ALA A 47 17.05 -34.92 39.86
CA ALA A 47 17.19 -35.03 38.42
C ALA A 47 16.37 -36.21 37.90
N MET A 48 15.48 -35.97 36.94
CA MET A 48 14.63 -37.01 36.38
C MET A 48 15.45 -37.95 35.48
N PRO A 49 15.51 -39.27 35.73
CA PRO A 49 16.13 -40.23 34.82
C PRO A 49 15.30 -40.43 33.55
N ASP A 50 15.90 -41.05 32.53
CA ASP A 50 15.20 -41.40 31.28
C ASP A 50 14.34 -42.66 31.42
N ILE A 51 14.73 -43.61 32.28
CA ILE A 51 13.97 -44.84 32.58
C ILE A 51 14.19 -45.22 34.06
N ILE A 52 13.16 -45.78 34.71
CA ILE A 52 13.25 -46.31 36.08
C ILE A 52 12.99 -47.82 36.05
N LEU A 53 13.91 -48.60 36.60
CA LEU A 53 13.74 -50.02 36.92
C LEU A 53 13.50 -50.14 38.43
N MET A 54 12.30 -50.52 38.83
CA MET A 54 11.83 -50.44 40.22
C MET A 54 11.48 -51.82 40.76
N ASP A 55 12.12 -52.26 41.85
CA ASP A 55 11.61 -53.41 42.61
C ASP A 55 10.29 -53.04 43.31
N VAL A 56 9.38 -54.00 43.40
CA VAL A 56 8.09 -53.83 44.04
C VAL A 56 8.21 -53.97 45.55
N MET A 57 8.98 -54.94 46.03
CA MET A 57 9.02 -55.33 47.43
C MET A 57 10.28 -54.78 48.09
N MET A 58 10.16 -53.65 48.79
CA MET A 58 11.27 -52.98 49.47
C MET A 58 10.86 -52.45 50.85
N PRO A 59 11.78 -52.33 51.81
CA PRO A 59 11.53 -51.70 53.10
C PRO A 59 11.34 -50.18 52.97
N GLU A 60 10.75 -49.57 54.00
CA GLU A 60 10.44 -48.13 54.13
C GLU A 60 9.37 -47.62 53.17
N MET A 61 9.58 -47.76 51.87
CA MET A 61 8.64 -47.40 50.81
C MET A 61 8.73 -48.43 49.69
N ASP A 62 7.58 -49.05 49.40
CA ASP A 62 7.47 -50.04 48.34
C ASP A 62 7.46 -49.39 46.94
N GLY A 63 7.64 -50.20 45.90
CA GLY A 63 7.70 -49.71 44.52
C GLY A 63 6.40 -49.09 44.03
N PHE A 64 5.24 -49.50 44.58
CA PHE A 64 3.95 -48.93 44.19
C PHE A 64 3.77 -47.52 44.74
N ASP A 65 4.08 -47.32 46.03
CA ASP A 65 4.04 -46.02 46.70
C ASP A 65 5.05 -45.05 46.08
N ALA A 66 6.27 -45.52 45.81
CA ALA A 66 7.28 -44.71 45.12
C ALA A 66 6.81 -44.27 43.74
N THR A 67 6.21 -45.17 42.96
CA THR A 67 5.67 -44.84 41.62
C THR A 67 4.55 -43.82 41.70
N ARG A 68 3.61 -43.98 42.64
CA ARG A 68 2.55 -43.00 42.87
C ARG A 68 3.11 -41.62 43.21
N GLU A 69 4.13 -41.56 44.07
CA GLU A 69 4.77 -40.29 44.45
C GLU A 69 5.54 -39.67 43.28
N ILE A 70 6.27 -40.47 42.48
CA ILE A 70 6.99 -40.01 41.28
C ILE A 70 6.02 -39.44 40.23
N ARG A 71 4.86 -40.09 40.01
CA ARG A 71 3.84 -39.60 39.06
C ARG A 71 3.18 -38.28 39.49
N GLN A 72 3.26 -37.92 40.76
CA GLN A 72 2.72 -36.67 41.30
C GLN A 72 3.75 -35.52 41.33
N LEU A 73 5.00 -35.78 40.93
CA LEU A 73 6.02 -34.74 40.89
C LEU A 73 5.63 -33.62 39.88
N PRO A 74 5.93 -32.34 40.18
CA PRO A 74 5.54 -31.20 39.34
C PRO A 74 6.28 -31.14 37.99
N ASN A 75 7.33 -31.95 37.81
CA ASN A 75 8.04 -32.07 36.54
C ASN A 75 7.14 -32.78 35.52
N LYS A 76 6.61 -32.02 34.56
CA LYS A 76 5.60 -32.44 33.56
C LYS A 76 6.09 -33.49 32.53
N CYS A 77 7.29 -34.04 32.67
CA CYS A 77 7.80 -35.03 31.74
C CYS A 77 7.48 -36.44 32.25
N TRP A 78 6.65 -37.18 31.51
CA TRP A 78 6.46 -38.61 31.71
C TRP A 78 7.81 -39.35 31.65
N VAL A 79 8.10 -40.20 32.64
CA VAL A 79 9.26 -41.09 32.69
C VAL A 79 8.79 -42.55 32.66
N PRO A 80 9.31 -43.41 31.77
CA PRO A 80 9.02 -44.83 31.80
C PRO A 80 9.42 -45.50 33.11
N ILE A 81 8.48 -46.21 33.75
CA ILE A 81 8.72 -47.02 34.96
C ILE A 81 8.45 -48.49 34.66
N ILE A 82 9.48 -49.33 34.77
CA ILE A 82 9.40 -50.77 34.58
C ILE A 82 9.55 -51.45 35.95
N PHE A 83 8.55 -52.22 36.36
CA PHE A 83 8.66 -53.01 37.59
C PHE A 83 9.49 -54.27 37.39
N VAL A 84 10.34 -54.59 38.35
CA VAL A 84 11.14 -55.81 38.39
C VAL A 84 10.71 -56.64 39.59
N THR A 85 9.77 -57.57 39.39
CA THR A 85 9.08 -58.31 40.47
C THR A 85 9.42 -59.80 40.47
N ALA A 86 9.39 -60.44 41.64
CA ALA A 86 9.48 -61.91 41.77
C ALA A 86 8.11 -62.61 41.68
N VAL A 87 7.01 -61.86 41.58
CA VAL A 87 5.66 -62.40 41.68
C VAL A 87 5.01 -62.55 40.30
N HIS A 88 4.32 -63.66 40.10
CA HIS A 88 3.67 -64.03 38.82
C HIS A 88 2.14 -63.93 38.87
N GLU A 89 1.57 -63.44 39.97
CA GLU A 89 0.13 -63.41 40.18
C GLU A 89 -0.53 -62.25 39.42
N ARG A 90 -1.66 -62.55 38.77
CA ARG A 90 -2.39 -61.59 37.92
C ARG A 90 -2.88 -60.36 38.68
N GLU A 91 -3.19 -60.51 39.97
CA GLU A 91 -3.68 -59.41 40.82
C GLU A 91 -2.58 -58.37 41.09
N GLU A 92 -1.33 -58.78 41.25
CA GLU A 92 -0.22 -57.85 41.45
C GLU A 92 0.17 -57.10 40.16
N LEU A 93 0.01 -57.75 38.99
CA LEU A 93 0.18 -57.08 37.70
C LEU A 93 -0.86 -55.97 37.49
N LEU A 94 -2.11 -56.21 37.91
CA LEU A 94 -3.15 -55.17 37.87
C LEU A 94 -2.80 -53.99 38.79
N ARG A 95 -2.35 -54.28 40.02
CA ARG A 95 -1.87 -53.27 40.96
C ARG A 95 -0.69 -52.45 40.42
N ALA A 96 0.17 -53.05 39.60
CA ALA A 96 1.29 -52.36 38.97
C ALA A 96 0.86 -51.29 37.96
N PHE A 97 -0.09 -51.63 37.09
CA PHE A 97 -0.63 -50.66 36.13
C PHE A 97 -1.48 -49.59 36.83
N GLU A 98 -2.24 -49.96 37.88
CA GLU A 98 -3.00 -48.99 38.70
C GLU A 98 -2.10 -48.00 39.44
N ALA A 99 -0.90 -48.42 39.85
CA ALA A 99 0.10 -47.52 40.44
C ALA A 99 0.77 -46.60 39.40
N GLY A 100 0.58 -46.86 38.11
CA GLY A 100 1.12 -46.06 37.01
C GLY A 100 2.45 -46.56 36.45
N ALA A 101 2.78 -47.85 36.59
CA ALA A 101 3.89 -48.48 35.87
C ALA A 101 3.55 -48.62 34.37
N ASP A 102 4.55 -48.47 33.51
CA ASP A 102 4.37 -48.59 32.06
C ASP A 102 4.64 -50.01 31.56
N ASP A 103 5.42 -50.79 32.30
CA ASP A 103 5.75 -52.18 31.97
C ASP A 103 6.23 -52.96 33.21
N TYR A 104 6.42 -54.27 33.08
CA TYR A 104 6.99 -55.12 34.11
C TYR A 104 7.90 -56.22 33.54
N LEU A 105 8.77 -56.74 34.41
CA LEU A 105 9.71 -57.83 34.19
C LEU A 105 9.71 -58.75 35.41
N THR A 106 9.70 -60.06 35.17
CA THR A 106 9.74 -61.05 36.24
C THR A 106 11.17 -61.50 36.53
N LYS A 107 11.51 -61.73 37.81
CA LYS A 107 12.76 -62.37 38.24
C LYS A 107 12.60 -63.91 38.06
N PRO A 108 13.61 -64.64 37.53
CA PRO A 108 14.91 -64.17 37.06
C PRO A 108 14.81 -63.39 35.73
N LEU A 109 15.58 -62.30 35.63
CA LEU A 109 15.55 -61.37 34.50
C LEU A 109 16.08 -62.00 33.20
N ASP A 110 15.27 -61.94 32.15
CA ASP A 110 15.73 -62.17 30.78
C ASP A 110 16.38 -60.89 30.22
N ILE A 111 17.70 -60.93 30.01
CA ILE A 111 18.51 -59.81 29.50
C ILE A 111 18.04 -59.39 28.10
N THR A 112 17.60 -60.34 27.27
CA THR A 112 17.13 -60.07 25.91
C THR A 112 15.83 -59.26 25.96
N LEU A 113 14.92 -59.65 26.85
CA LEU A 113 13.65 -58.95 27.05
C LEU A 113 13.85 -57.56 27.67
N LEU A 114 14.72 -57.44 28.67
CA LEU A 114 15.08 -56.16 29.29
C LEU A 114 15.65 -55.18 28.25
N SER A 115 16.61 -55.64 27.44
CA SER A 115 17.22 -54.83 26.37
C SER A 115 16.20 -54.38 25.34
N ALA A 116 15.28 -55.27 24.92
CA ALA A 116 14.22 -54.92 23.99
C ALA A 116 13.27 -53.85 24.55
N LYS A 117 12.84 -53.98 25.82
CA LYS A 117 11.97 -53.00 26.48
C LYS A 117 12.65 -51.64 26.64
N ILE A 118 13.90 -51.61 27.11
CA ILE A 118 14.69 -50.36 27.23
C ILE A 118 14.81 -49.67 25.88
N LYS A 119 15.05 -50.42 24.80
CA LYS A 119 15.17 -49.84 23.46
C LYS A 119 13.86 -49.23 22.97
N VAL A 120 12.72 -49.87 23.21
CA VAL A 120 11.40 -49.35 22.82
C VAL A 120 11.06 -48.09 23.62
N LEU A 121 11.18 -48.15 24.95
CA LEU A 121 10.87 -47.02 25.82
C LEU A 121 11.84 -45.86 25.61
N GLY A 122 13.13 -46.15 25.41
CA GLY A 122 14.14 -45.16 25.05
C GLY A 122 13.81 -44.40 23.76
N ARG A 123 13.26 -45.09 22.74
CA ARG A 123 12.79 -44.43 21.52
C ARG A 123 11.60 -43.50 21.76
N ILE A 124 10.69 -43.88 22.66
CA ILE A 124 9.54 -43.04 23.02
C ILE A 124 10.02 -41.79 23.76
N VAL A 125 10.92 -41.94 24.73
CA VAL A 125 11.54 -40.82 25.46
C VAL A 125 12.25 -39.87 24.50
N GLU A 126 13.06 -40.42 23.58
CA GLU A 126 13.75 -39.63 22.56
C GLU A 126 12.76 -38.83 21.71
N MET A 127 11.69 -39.46 21.24
CA MET A 127 10.66 -38.81 20.43
C MET A 127 9.92 -37.72 21.20
N GLN A 128 9.59 -37.95 22.47
CA GLN A 128 8.97 -36.95 23.34
C GLN A 128 9.89 -35.74 23.57
N GLN A 129 11.17 -35.99 23.82
CA GLN A 129 12.16 -34.91 23.97
C GLN A 129 12.30 -34.11 22.68
N HIS A 130 12.32 -34.78 21.52
CA HIS A 130 12.37 -34.13 20.21
C HIS A 130 11.14 -33.24 19.99
N ILE A 131 9.93 -33.77 20.19
CA ILE A 131 8.68 -33.01 20.07
C ILE A 131 8.69 -31.78 21.00
N THR A 132 9.15 -31.94 22.25
CA THR A 132 9.18 -30.83 23.22
C THR A 132 10.13 -29.73 22.76
N ARG A 133 11.32 -30.09 22.26
CA ARG A 133 12.29 -29.13 21.71
C ARG A 133 11.74 -28.42 20.47
N ASP A 134 11.18 -29.17 19.53
CA ASP A 134 10.62 -28.60 18.31
C ASP A 134 9.45 -27.67 18.62
N THR A 135 8.57 -28.06 19.54
CA THR A 135 7.43 -27.23 19.97
C THR A 135 7.92 -25.93 20.60
N ALA A 136 8.96 -25.98 21.46
CA ALA A 136 9.55 -24.78 22.04
C ALA A 136 10.20 -23.87 20.99
N ALA A 137 10.95 -24.45 20.04
CA ALA A 137 11.56 -23.70 18.94
C ALA A 137 10.51 -23.05 18.03
N LEU A 138 9.43 -23.77 17.73
CA LEU A 138 8.33 -23.29 16.92
C LEU A 138 7.58 -22.15 17.62
N HIS A 139 7.32 -22.26 18.93
CA HIS A 139 6.74 -21.16 19.71
C HIS A 139 7.61 -19.90 19.68
N MET A 140 8.93 -20.05 19.81
CA MET A 140 9.86 -18.92 19.72
C MET A 140 9.83 -18.26 18.34
N TYR A 141 9.78 -19.08 17.28
CA TYR A 141 9.68 -18.59 15.90
C TYR A 141 8.37 -17.83 15.66
N TYR A 142 7.24 -18.37 16.12
CA TYR A 142 5.94 -17.69 16.04
C TYR A 142 5.95 -16.34 16.76
N TYR A 143 6.45 -16.29 18.00
CA TYR A 143 6.50 -15.05 18.78
C TYR A 143 7.35 -13.98 18.09
N LYS A 144 8.51 -14.37 17.56
CA LYS A 144 9.39 -13.45 16.84
C LYS A 144 8.75 -12.92 15.56
N ASN A 145 8.12 -13.79 14.76
CA ASN A 145 7.43 -13.36 13.55
C ASN A 145 6.23 -12.46 13.86
N GLU A 146 5.51 -12.73 14.94
CA GLU A 146 4.39 -11.90 15.39
C GLU A 146 4.88 -10.50 15.78
N GLU A 147 5.97 -10.39 16.54
CA GLU A 147 6.58 -9.12 16.91
C GLU A 147 7.05 -8.33 15.67
N GLU A 148 7.74 -8.98 14.73
CA GLU A 148 8.17 -8.38 13.47
C GLU A 148 6.95 -7.91 12.63
N GLN A 149 5.87 -8.68 12.60
CA GLN A 149 4.64 -8.34 11.89
C GLN A 149 3.90 -7.18 12.55
N LEU A 150 3.83 -7.11 13.88
CA LEU A 150 3.23 -6.00 14.63
C LEU A 150 4.00 -4.69 14.44
N LEU A 151 5.34 -4.75 14.42
CA LEU A 151 6.15 -3.57 14.16
C LEU A 151 5.93 -3.06 12.73
N ALA A 152 5.97 -3.97 11.75
CA ALA A 152 5.67 -3.63 10.36
C ALA A 152 4.25 -3.05 10.25
N GLN A 153 3.31 -3.57 11.05
CA GLN A 153 1.95 -3.07 11.07
C GLN A 153 1.87 -1.62 11.50
N HIS A 154 2.53 -1.30 12.62
CA HIS A 154 2.54 0.05 13.17
C HIS A 154 3.19 1.05 12.20
N VAL A 155 4.35 0.71 11.64
CA VAL A 155 5.11 1.61 10.75
C VAL A 155 4.33 1.86 9.45
N LEU A 156 3.81 0.81 8.81
CA LEU A 156 3.05 0.98 7.57
C LEU A 156 1.72 1.66 7.78
N GLY A 157 1.01 1.36 8.87
CA GLY A 157 -0.23 2.05 9.23
C GLY A 157 -0.01 3.56 9.40
N GLN A 158 1.06 3.97 10.07
CA GLN A 158 1.40 5.39 10.17
C GLN A 158 1.78 6.00 8.82
N MET A 159 2.54 5.28 7.98
CA MET A 159 2.90 5.78 6.66
C MET A 159 1.69 5.91 5.74
N THR A 160 0.75 4.98 5.78
CA THR A 160 -0.50 5.09 5.02
C THR A 160 -1.35 6.19 5.59
N GLU A 161 -1.53 6.35 6.90
CA GLU A 161 -2.30 7.47 7.49
C GLU A 161 -1.71 8.85 7.14
N LEU A 162 -0.39 9.04 7.27
CA LEU A 162 0.29 10.28 6.87
C LEU A 162 0.11 10.58 5.36
N ASN A 163 0.13 9.53 4.54
CA ASN A 163 -0.09 9.62 3.10
C ASN A 163 -1.58 9.50 2.69
N ASN A 164 -2.50 9.34 3.64
CA ASN A 164 -3.94 9.27 3.43
C ASN A 164 -4.63 10.45 4.12
N ALA A 165 -3.90 11.53 4.44
CA ALA A 165 -4.51 12.82 4.78
C ALA A 165 -5.33 13.28 3.56
N THR A 166 -6.58 12.82 3.50
CA THR A 166 -7.54 13.03 2.43
C THR A 166 -8.51 14.10 2.86
N ARG A 167 -8.94 14.88 1.88
CA ARG A 167 -9.97 15.90 2.02
C ARG A 167 -11.30 15.29 2.46
N ASN A 168 -11.99 15.93 3.40
CA ASN A 168 -13.31 15.50 3.91
C ASN A 168 -14.44 15.57 2.85
N ASP A 169 -14.24 16.28 1.75
CA ASP A 169 -15.24 16.49 0.70
C ASP A 169 -15.26 15.43 -0.41
N ILE A 170 -14.27 14.52 -0.47
CA ILE A 170 -14.28 13.38 -1.39
C ILE A 170 -14.44 12.09 -0.56
N PRO A 171 -15.66 11.54 -0.45
CA PRO A 171 -15.90 10.34 0.34
C PRO A 171 -15.26 9.11 -0.31
N TYR A 172 -14.66 8.27 0.53
CA TYR A 172 -14.12 6.98 0.15
C TYR A 172 -14.27 5.95 1.29
N GLN A 173 -14.13 4.67 0.96
CA GLN A 173 -14.05 3.55 1.90
C GLN A 173 -12.98 2.57 1.43
N ILE A 174 -12.15 2.09 2.36
CA ILE A 174 -11.22 0.98 2.16
C ILE A 174 -11.51 -0.03 3.28
N HIS A 175 -11.83 -1.26 2.92
CA HIS A 175 -11.99 -2.37 3.86
C HIS A 175 -11.01 -3.48 3.49
N PRO A 176 -9.97 -3.70 4.30
CA PRO A 176 -8.98 -4.71 3.98
C PRO A 176 -9.53 -6.12 4.26
N ALA A 177 -9.14 -7.09 3.44
CA ALA A 177 -9.51 -8.51 3.61
C ALA A 177 -8.77 -9.15 4.80
N VAL A 178 -7.54 -8.72 5.05
CA VAL A 178 -6.68 -9.16 6.18
C VAL A 178 -6.19 -7.91 6.93
N ASN A 179 -5.29 -8.04 7.90
CA ASN A 179 -4.71 -6.93 8.67
C ASN A 179 -4.18 -5.74 7.81
N PHE A 180 -3.92 -5.93 6.50
CA PHE A 180 -3.53 -4.88 5.55
C PHE A 180 -4.32 -4.93 4.27
N SER A 181 -4.56 -3.73 3.74
CA SER A 181 -4.99 -3.56 2.36
C SER A 181 -3.79 -3.49 1.41
N GLY A 182 -3.82 -4.27 0.33
CA GLY A 182 -3.08 -4.00 -0.90
C GLY A 182 -3.62 -2.78 -1.66
N ASP A 183 -4.89 -2.43 -1.43
CA ASP A 183 -5.50 -1.22 -1.99
C ASP A 183 -5.06 0.08 -1.29
N VAL A 184 -4.84 1.13 -2.08
CA VAL A 184 -4.63 2.49 -1.60
C VAL A 184 -5.43 3.50 -2.41
N ILE A 185 -6.10 4.40 -1.70
CA ILE A 185 -6.76 5.57 -2.29
C ILE A 185 -6.06 6.83 -1.77
N SER A 186 -5.62 7.69 -2.69
CA SER A 186 -5.01 8.98 -2.34
C SER A 186 -5.59 10.09 -3.21
N VAL A 187 -5.90 11.22 -2.58
CA VAL A 187 -6.38 12.44 -3.25
C VAL A 187 -5.42 13.58 -2.94
N ALA A 188 -4.98 14.30 -3.95
CA ALA A 188 -4.08 15.44 -3.82
C ALA A 188 -4.50 16.56 -4.78
N ARG A 189 -4.38 17.82 -4.34
CA ARG A 189 -4.71 18.99 -5.15
C ARG A 189 -3.45 19.57 -5.78
N THR A 190 -3.51 19.81 -7.09
CA THR A 190 -2.46 20.51 -7.82
C THR A 190 -2.38 21.98 -7.40
N PRO A 191 -1.25 22.67 -7.64
CA PRO A 191 -1.15 24.09 -7.34
C PRO A 191 -2.12 24.96 -8.15
N THR A 192 -2.56 24.50 -9.32
CA THR A 192 -3.57 25.15 -10.17
C THR A 192 -5.01 24.92 -9.69
N GLY A 193 -5.22 24.12 -8.64
CA GLY A 193 -6.54 23.92 -8.03
C GLY A 193 -7.33 22.71 -8.56
N LYS A 194 -6.75 21.92 -9.48
CA LYS A 194 -7.33 20.64 -9.94
C LYS A 194 -7.10 19.53 -8.92
N ASP A 195 -8.04 18.60 -8.80
CA ASP A 195 -7.87 17.43 -7.94
C ASP A 195 -7.34 16.24 -8.73
N HIS A 196 -6.24 15.67 -8.26
CA HIS A 196 -5.78 14.35 -8.70
C HIS A 196 -6.24 13.30 -7.72
N ILE A 197 -6.70 12.18 -8.26
CA ILE A 197 -7.16 11.01 -7.51
C ILE A 197 -6.37 9.81 -7.99
N LEU A 198 -5.92 8.99 -7.06
CA LEU A 198 -5.27 7.71 -7.28
C LEU A 198 -6.06 6.63 -6.54
N LEU A 199 -6.44 5.57 -7.26
CA LEU A 199 -6.74 4.27 -6.67
C LEU A 199 -5.69 3.29 -7.21
N ALA A 200 -4.99 2.60 -6.32
CA ALA A 200 -3.96 1.63 -6.66
C ALA A 200 -4.21 0.33 -5.90
N ASP A 201 -4.11 -0.78 -6.62
CA ASP A 201 -4.31 -2.13 -6.13
C ASP A 201 -3.08 -2.96 -6.49
N SER A 202 -2.40 -3.48 -5.47
CA SER A 202 -1.21 -4.32 -5.66
C SER A 202 -1.62 -5.78 -5.68
N THR A 203 -1.02 -6.56 -6.59
CA THR A 203 -1.24 -8.01 -6.65
C THR A 203 -1.08 -8.74 -5.30
N GLY A 204 -2.13 -9.45 -4.90
CA GLY A 204 -2.23 -10.20 -3.63
C GLY A 204 -2.65 -9.32 -2.46
N HIS A 205 -2.89 -9.91 -1.29
CA HIS A 205 -3.37 -9.18 -0.11
C HIS A 205 -2.34 -9.17 1.03
N GLY A 206 -2.55 -8.29 2.02
CA GLY A 206 -1.75 -8.25 3.24
C GLY A 206 -0.48 -7.39 3.15
N LEU A 207 0.45 -7.62 4.09
CA LEU A 207 1.62 -6.76 4.33
C LEU A 207 2.46 -6.52 3.07
N ALA A 208 2.66 -7.57 2.28
CA ALA A 208 3.52 -7.51 1.14
C ALA A 208 2.91 -6.67 -0.01
N ALA A 209 1.58 -6.64 -0.13
CA ALA A 209 0.89 -5.80 -1.11
C ALA A 209 0.91 -4.33 -0.68
N ALA A 210 0.65 -4.05 0.60
CA ALA A 210 0.74 -2.70 1.17
C ALA A 210 2.11 -2.04 0.95
N ILE A 211 3.20 -2.79 1.10
CA ILE A 211 4.57 -2.30 0.85
C ILE A 211 4.77 -1.93 -0.63
N SER A 212 4.21 -2.69 -1.56
CA SER A 212 4.31 -2.43 -3.00
C SER A 212 3.66 -1.10 -3.42
N CYS A 213 2.62 -0.66 -2.70
CA CYS A 213 1.90 0.59 -2.99
C CYS A 213 2.58 1.84 -2.41
N LEU A 214 3.52 1.71 -1.47
CA LEU A 214 4.15 2.88 -0.85
C LEU A 214 4.92 3.79 -1.83
N PRO A 215 5.73 3.27 -2.79
CA PRO A 215 6.38 4.09 -3.81
C PRO A 215 5.38 4.81 -4.72
N VAL A 216 4.21 4.20 -4.96
CA VAL A 216 3.13 4.75 -5.81
C VAL A 216 2.57 6.02 -5.18
N VAL A 217 2.15 5.92 -3.92
CA VAL A 217 1.49 7.03 -3.20
C VAL A 217 2.44 8.20 -3.00
N THR A 218 3.68 7.91 -2.62
CA THR A 218 4.69 8.95 -2.39
C THR A 218 5.04 9.69 -3.68
N ALA A 219 5.21 8.99 -4.81
CA ALA A 219 5.44 9.61 -6.11
C ALA A 219 4.23 10.44 -6.54
N PHE A 220 3.03 9.87 -6.47
CA PHE A 220 1.77 10.54 -6.82
C PHE A 220 1.59 11.87 -6.08
N ARG A 221 1.69 11.86 -4.75
CA ARG A 221 1.52 13.07 -3.94
C ARG A 221 2.60 14.11 -4.21
N THR A 222 3.86 13.68 -4.27
CA THR A 222 5.00 14.59 -4.48
C THR A 222 4.90 15.30 -5.83
N MET A 223 4.57 14.56 -6.89
CA MET A 223 4.46 15.12 -8.23
C MET A 223 3.20 15.95 -8.41
N THR A 224 2.07 15.53 -7.83
CA THR A 224 0.84 16.33 -7.83
C THR A 224 1.05 17.67 -7.12
N ALA A 225 1.70 17.67 -5.95
CA ALA A 225 2.02 18.90 -5.22
C ALA A 225 2.98 19.82 -6.00
N ARG A 226 3.80 19.25 -6.89
CA ARG A 226 4.67 20.00 -7.81
C ARG A 226 3.98 20.39 -9.13
N GLY A 227 2.71 20.04 -9.32
CA GLY A 227 1.90 20.38 -10.50
C GLY A 227 2.24 19.63 -11.78
N PHE A 228 2.80 18.42 -11.68
CA PHE A 228 2.94 17.53 -12.85
C PHE A 228 1.58 16.99 -13.28
N ASN A 229 1.41 16.75 -14.59
CA ASN A 229 0.21 16.11 -15.17
C ASN A 229 0.17 14.60 -14.88
N ILE A 230 -1.00 13.98 -15.05
CA ILE A 230 -1.20 12.53 -14.84
C ILE A 230 -0.22 11.68 -15.68
N PRO A 231 0.03 11.93 -16.99
CA PRO A 231 0.96 11.12 -17.78
C PRO A 231 2.39 11.08 -17.22
N ALA A 232 2.92 12.22 -16.76
CA ALA A 232 4.24 12.26 -16.14
C ALA A 232 4.27 11.49 -14.81
N ILE A 233 3.20 11.61 -14.02
CA ILE A 233 3.05 10.87 -12.75
C ILE A 233 3.04 9.36 -13.00
N VAL A 234 2.28 8.90 -14.01
CA VAL A 234 2.22 7.47 -14.40
C VAL A 234 3.61 6.94 -14.75
N ARG A 235 4.40 7.68 -15.55
CA ARG A 235 5.76 7.26 -15.94
C ARG A 235 6.71 7.16 -14.76
N GLU A 236 6.67 8.14 -13.85
CA GLU A 236 7.52 8.11 -12.65
C GLU A 236 7.14 6.94 -11.74
N ILE A 237 5.84 6.71 -11.52
CA ILE A 237 5.37 5.57 -10.73
C ILE A 237 5.84 4.27 -11.37
N ASN A 238 5.62 4.09 -12.67
CA ASN A 238 6.01 2.89 -13.40
C ASN A 238 7.52 2.63 -13.30
N GLN A 239 8.33 3.68 -13.42
CA GLN A 239 9.79 3.61 -13.27
C GLN A 239 10.20 3.17 -11.87
N LYS A 240 9.62 3.77 -10.82
CA LYS A 240 9.90 3.37 -9.44
C LYS A 240 9.48 1.94 -9.16
N LEU A 241 8.32 1.52 -9.65
CA LEU A 241 7.85 0.15 -9.49
C LEU A 241 8.78 -0.85 -10.17
N HIS A 242 9.26 -0.57 -11.39
CA HIS A 242 10.26 -1.42 -12.07
C HIS A 242 11.57 -1.58 -11.30
N GLN A 243 11.98 -0.55 -10.55
CA GLN A 243 13.22 -0.57 -9.79
C GLN A 243 13.09 -1.30 -8.44
N VAL A 244 11.90 -1.21 -7.83
CA VAL A 244 11.69 -1.61 -6.43
C VAL A 244 10.94 -2.94 -6.31
N LEU A 245 10.02 -3.25 -7.23
CA LEU A 245 9.21 -4.46 -7.13
C LEU A 245 9.99 -5.71 -7.55
N PRO A 246 9.80 -6.85 -6.84
CA PRO A 246 10.33 -8.12 -7.26
C PRO A 246 9.58 -8.66 -8.48
N VAL A 247 10.23 -9.58 -9.21
CA VAL A 247 9.65 -10.24 -10.38
C VAL A 247 8.32 -10.92 -10.02
N GLY A 248 7.30 -10.71 -10.84
CA GLY A 248 5.96 -11.30 -10.65
C GLY A 248 5.00 -10.46 -9.81
N ARG A 249 5.37 -9.21 -9.48
CA ARG A 249 4.47 -8.24 -8.83
C ARG A 249 4.23 -7.02 -9.69
N PHE A 250 3.02 -6.52 -9.65
CA PHE A 250 2.60 -5.32 -10.34
C PHE A 250 1.48 -4.62 -9.57
N VAL A 251 1.16 -3.40 -9.98
CA VAL A 251 0.12 -2.58 -9.36
C VAL A 251 -0.87 -2.15 -10.43
N ALA A 252 -2.11 -2.61 -10.32
CA ALA A 252 -3.22 -2.04 -11.08
C ALA A 252 -3.54 -0.66 -10.51
N ALA A 253 -3.77 0.34 -11.36
CA ALA A 253 -4.06 1.67 -10.87
C ALA A 253 -4.97 2.47 -11.80
N VAL A 254 -5.76 3.36 -11.19
CA VAL A 254 -6.49 4.43 -11.86
C VAL A 254 -5.99 5.76 -11.32
N LEU A 255 -5.63 6.63 -12.25
CA LEU A 255 -5.29 8.02 -11.96
C LEU A 255 -6.30 8.92 -12.67
N ALA A 256 -6.96 9.80 -11.93
CA ALA A 256 -7.94 10.73 -12.46
C ALA A 256 -7.59 12.18 -12.10
N GLU A 257 -7.77 13.10 -13.04
CA GLU A 257 -7.73 14.54 -12.84
C GLU A 257 -9.15 15.10 -12.97
N ILE A 258 -9.60 15.88 -11.99
CA ILE A 258 -10.86 16.63 -12.02
C ILE A 258 -10.55 18.12 -12.10
N ASP A 259 -10.94 18.71 -13.22
CA ASP A 259 -10.89 20.14 -13.48
C ASP A 259 -12.29 20.74 -13.33
N TYR A 260 -12.54 21.36 -12.18
CA TYR A 260 -13.85 21.96 -11.86
C TYR A 260 -14.16 23.20 -12.70
N GLN A 261 -13.14 23.92 -13.18
CA GLN A 261 -13.33 25.14 -13.96
C GLN A 261 -13.79 24.81 -15.39
N GLU A 262 -13.16 23.82 -16.01
CA GLU A 262 -13.51 23.38 -17.36
C GLU A 262 -14.63 22.33 -17.38
N SER A 263 -15.04 21.84 -16.21
CA SER A 263 -15.95 20.71 -16.05
C SER A 263 -15.44 19.46 -16.78
N LEU A 264 -14.15 19.16 -16.62
CA LEU A 264 -13.44 18.09 -17.33
C LEU A 264 -12.89 17.04 -16.36
N VAL A 265 -13.19 15.77 -16.62
CA VAL A 265 -12.53 14.62 -15.99
C VAL A 265 -11.56 14.00 -16.99
N SER A 266 -10.33 13.73 -16.57
CA SER A 266 -9.34 13.00 -17.36
C SER A 266 -8.88 11.77 -16.61
N ILE A 267 -8.90 10.59 -17.22
CA ILE A 267 -8.61 9.32 -16.54
C ILE A 267 -7.57 8.51 -17.30
N TRP A 268 -6.61 7.97 -16.56
CA TRP A 268 -5.77 6.86 -16.96
C TRP A 268 -6.18 5.63 -16.14
N ASN A 269 -6.54 4.54 -16.82
CA ASN A 269 -6.90 3.28 -16.17
C ASN A 269 -5.98 2.15 -16.68
N GLY A 270 -5.14 1.64 -15.78
CA GLY A 270 -4.22 0.53 -16.02
C GLY A 270 -4.46 -0.64 -15.09
N GLY A 271 -5.37 -1.53 -15.45
CA GLY A 271 -5.60 -2.81 -14.78
C GLY A 271 -6.74 -2.83 -13.76
N ILE A 272 -7.42 -1.71 -13.49
CA ILE A 272 -8.59 -1.68 -12.59
C ILE A 272 -9.87 -1.86 -13.41
N PRO A 273 -10.83 -2.69 -12.96
CA PRO A 273 -11.96 -3.08 -13.79
C PRO A 273 -12.89 -1.92 -14.17
N PHE A 274 -13.13 -0.96 -13.27
CA PHE A 274 -14.20 0.02 -13.48
C PHE A 274 -13.91 1.40 -12.88
N ALA A 275 -14.02 2.42 -13.72
CA ALA A 275 -14.26 3.80 -13.32
C ALA A 275 -15.43 4.36 -14.14
N SER A 276 -16.32 5.15 -13.52
CA SER A 276 -17.49 5.68 -14.21
C SER A 276 -17.96 7.00 -13.64
N PHE A 277 -18.39 7.88 -14.53
CA PHE A 277 -19.12 9.09 -14.18
C PHE A 277 -20.62 8.77 -14.13
N VAL A 278 -21.22 8.97 -12.97
CA VAL A 278 -22.65 8.81 -12.73
C VAL A 278 -23.34 10.16 -12.56
N ASP A 279 -24.59 10.25 -13.00
CA ASP A 279 -25.41 11.43 -12.77
C ASP A 279 -25.86 11.55 -11.30
N GLU A 280 -26.64 12.58 -10.99
CA GLU A 280 -27.23 12.73 -9.66
C GLU A 280 -28.20 11.60 -9.25
N ALA A 281 -28.76 10.84 -10.20
CA ALA A 281 -29.59 9.68 -9.92
C ALA A 281 -28.77 8.38 -9.77
N GLY A 282 -27.44 8.46 -9.90
CA GLY A 282 -26.53 7.32 -9.85
C GLY A 282 -26.55 6.45 -11.10
N LEU A 283 -27.11 6.96 -12.22
CA LEU A 283 -27.07 6.28 -13.51
C LEU A 283 -25.75 6.58 -14.22
N PRO A 284 -25.09 5.58 -14.83
CA PRO A 284 -23.83 5.78 -15.53
C PRO A 284 -24.02 6.59 -16.81
N ILE A 285 -23.32 7.73 -16.90
CA ILE A 285 -23.27 8.56 -18.12
C ILE A 285 -22.06 8.16 -18.98
N ARG A 286 -20.90 7.94 -18.35
CA ARG A 286 -19.65 7.61 -19.04
C ARG A 286 -18.84 6.61 -18.25
N GLN A 287 -18.45 5.52 -18.90
CA GLN A 287 -17.57 4.49 -18.33
C GLN A 287 -16.15 4.60 -18.93
N PHE A 288 -15.16 4.27 -18.10
CA PHE A 288 -13.73 4.31 -18.42
C PHE A 288 -13.11 2.94 -18.14
N ASP A 289 -13.07 2.12 -19.18
CA ASP A 289 -12.54 0.76 -19.11
C ASP A 289 -11.01 0.73 -19.00
N SER A 290 -10.46 -0.38 -18.49
CA SER A 290 -9.00 -0.57 -18.44
C SER A 290 -8.41 -0.70 -19.85
N ARG A 291 -7.73 0.35 -20.32
CA ARG A 291 -7.04 0.38 -21.62
C ARG A 291 -5.55 0.15 -21.54
N HIS A 292 -4.98 0.31 -20.35
CA HIS A 292 -3.55 0.17 -20.13
C HIS A 292 -3.25 -1.09 -19.30
N PRO A 293 -2.06 -1.69 -19.46
CA PRO A 293 -1.61 -2.74 -18.57
C PRO A 293 -1.27 -2.16 -17.18
N PRO A 294 -1.29 -3.01 -16.13
CA PRO A 294 -0.83 -2.61 -14.80
C PRO A 294 0.59 -2.05 -14.78
N LEU A 295 0.83 -1.15 -13.83
CA LEU A 295 2.13 -0.52 -13.61
C LEU A 295 3.14 -1.53 -13.04
N GLY A 296 4.40 -1.40 -13.44
CA GLY A 296 5.48 -2.30 -13.03
C GLY A 296 5.70 -3.51 -13.96
N ILE A 297 4.89 -3.68 -15.02
CA ILE A 297 5.03 -4.76 -16.01
C ILE A 297 5.85 -4.32 -17.23
N LEU A 298 5.49 -3.19 -17.84
CA LEU A 298 6.11 -2.70 -19.07
C LEU A 298 7.13 -1.60 -18.80
N SER A 299 8.28 -1.65 -19.46
CA SER A 299 9.27 -0.55 -19.42
C SER A 299 8.66 0.76 -19.91
N ASN A 300 9.19 1.89 -19.42
CA ASN A 300 8.70 3.24 -19.78
C ASN A 300 8.67 3.50 -21.29
N ASP A 301 9.57 2.92 -22.07
CA ASP A 301 9.63 3.11 -23.53
C ASP A 301 8.39 2.59 -24.28
N ILE A 302 7.60 1.71 -23.63
CA ILE A 302 6.41 1.05 -24.22
C ILE A 302 5.15 1.39 -23.40
N CYS A 303 5.30 2.13 -22.30
CA CYS A 303 4.18 2.49 -21.43
C CYS A 303 3.35 3.62 -22.07
N GLU A 304 2.18 3.27 -22.60
CA GLU A 304 1.23 4.24 -23.11
C GLU A 304 0.58 5.02 -21.96
N THR A 305 0.55 6.35 -22.09
CA THR A 305 0.02 7.26 -21.07
C THR A 305 -1.13 8.11 -21.60
N VAL A 306 -1.89 7.57 -22.55
CA VAL A 306 -3.04 8.24 -23.17
C VAL A 306 -4.17 8.32 -22.15
N LEU A 307 -4.77 9.51 -22.03
CA LEU A 307 -5.89 9.76 -21.13
C LEU A 307 -7.22 9.67 -21.89
N GLU A 308 -8.24 9.18 -21.21
CA GLU A 308 -9.63 9.39 -21.64
C GLU A 308 -10.18 10.66 -20.98
N HIS A 309 -10.89 11.47 -21.76
CA HIS A 309 -11.44 12.73 -21.32
C HIS A 309 -12.97 12.72 -21.38
N PHE A 310 -13.61 13.34 -20.40
CA PHE A 310 -15.06 13.50 -20.38
C PHE A 310 -15.44 14.86 -19.78
N ARG A 311 -16.16 15.66 -20.56
CA ARG A 311 -16.70 16.94 -20.10
C ARG A 311 -18.12 16.75 -19.59
N TRP A 312 -18.37 17.06 -18.32
CA TRP A 312 -19.71 16.98 -17.77
C TRP A 312 -20.50 18.28 -18.00
N THR A 313 -21.79 18.14 -18.27
CA THR A 313 -22.71 19.26 -18.48
C THR A 313 -23.66 19.46 -17.30
N ALA A 314 -23.87 18.41 -16.49
CA ALA A 314 -24.67 18.42 -15.29
C ALA A 314 -23.87 17.88 -14.10
N PRO A 315 -24.20 18.27 -12.86
CA PRO A 315 -23.60 17.72 -11.66
C PRO A 315 -23.68 16.19 -11.61
N GLY A 316 -22.64 15.55 -11.07
CA GLY A 316 -22.56 14.10 -10.95
C GLY A 316 -21.45 13.66 -10.00
N HIS A 317 -21.11 12.37 -10.03
CA HIS A 317 -20.02 11.81 -9.24
C HIS A 317 -19.11 10.95 -10.12
N LEU A 318 -17.80 11.06 -9.90
CA LEU A 318 -16.83 10.13 -10.43
C LEU A 318 -16.65 8.97 -9.44
N ILE A 319 -16.97 7.76 -9.87
CA ILE A 319 -16.86 6.53 -9.10
C ILE A 319 -15.65 5.74 -9.57
N ILE A 320 -14.82 5.31 -8.63
CA ILE A 320 -13.65 4.45 -8.87
C ILE A 320 -13.64 3.34 -7.83
N CYS A 321 -13.51 2.08 -8.25
CA CYS A 321 -13.53 0.93 -7.35
C CYS A 321 -12.47 -0.12 -7.70
N SER A 322 -11.99 -0.86 -6.69
CA SER A 322 -11.16 -2.06 -6.90
C SER A 322 -12.00 -3.26 -7.35
N ASP A 323 -11.32 -4.28 -7.86
CA ASP A 323 -11.93 -5.53 -8.33
C ASP A 323 -12.60 -6.32 -7.20
N GLY A 324 -12.12 -6.21 -5.97
CA GLY A 324 -12.69 -6.87 -4.80
C GLY A 324 -14.17 -6.56 -4.59
N LEU A 325 -14.67 -5.38 -5.00
CA LEU A 325 -16.12 -5.11 -4.96
C LEU A 325 -16.91 -5.93 -5.98
N THR A 326 -16.41 -6.02 -7.21
CA THR A 326 -17.11 -6.73 -8.30
C THR A 326 -17.00 -8.24 -8.17
N GLU A 327 -15.87 -8.73 -7.67
CA GLU A 327 -15.56 -10.15 -7.51
C GLU A 327 -16.06 -10.74 -6.18
N ALA A 328 -16.55 -9.91 -5.24
CA ALA A 328 -17.13 -10.38 -3.99
C ALA A 328 -18.25 -11.42 -4.23
N THR A 329 -17.99 -12.68 -3.88
CA THR A 329 -18.93 -13.79 -4.10
C THR A 329 -19.79 -14.09 -2.88
N ASN A 330 -21.06 -14.41 -3.12
CA ASN A 330 -21.93 -14.94 -2.06
C ASN A 330 -21.60 -16.41 -1.75
N ALA A 331 -22.27 -17.00 -0.76
CA ALA A 331 -22.11 -18.42 -0.39
C ALA A 331 -22.38 -19.42 -1.54
N GLU A 332 -23.04 -18.98 -2.62
CA GLU A 332 -23.35 -19.78 -3.81
C GLU A 332 -22.31 -19.59 -4.93
N GLY A 333 -21.25 -18.79 -4.70
CA GLY A 333 -20.19 -18.50 -5.66
C GLY A 333 -20.57 -17.48 -6.74
N THR A 334 -21.68 -16.75 -6.57
CA THR A 334 -22.10 -15.72 -7.53
C THR A 334 -21.44 -14.38 -7.19
N PRO A 335 -20.68 -13.77 -8.12
CA PRO A 335 -20.05 -12.47 -7.89
C PRO A 335 -21.10 -11.38 -7.75
N PHE A 336 -20.77 -10.32 -7.00
CA PHE A 336 -21.63 -9.15 -6.85
C PHE A 336 -21.89 -8.51 -8.21
N GLY A 337 -20.82 -8.32 -8.99
CA GLY A 337 -20.85 -7.87 -10.38
C GLY A 337 -21.18 -6.38 -10.55
N GLU A 338 -20.86 -5.87 -11.73
CA GLU A 338 -21.00 -4.44 -12.07
C GLU A 338 -22.45 -3.96 -12.05
N ALA A 339 -23.40 -4.76 -12.52
CA ALA A 339 -24.81 -4.37 -12.54
C ALA A 339 -25.37 -4.10 -11.14
N ARG A 340 -25.03 -4.94 -10.15
CA ARG A 340 -25.46 -4.72 -8.75
C ARG A 340 -24.73 -3.56 -8.09
N LEU A 341 -23.49 -3.29 -8.51
CA LEU A 341 -22.73 -2.12 -8.07
C LEU A 341 -23.41 -0.83 -8.51
N LEU A 342 -23.75 -0.72 -9.79
CA LEU A 342 -24.49 0.42 -10.34
C LEU A 342 -25.86 0.58 -9.67
N ASP A 343 -26.59 -0.52 -9.47
CA ASP A 343 -27.86 -0.47 -8.73
C ASP A 343 -27.67 0.02 -7.29
N ALA A 344 -26.61 -0.44 -6.59
CA ALA A 344 -26.32 0.01 -5.23
C ALA A 344 -25.96 1.50 -5.18
N ILE A 345 -25.29 2.03 -6.21
CA ILE A 345 -24.99 3.46 -6.35
C ILE A 345 -26.28 4.25 -6.58
N ALA A 346 -27.14 3.81 -7.51
CA ALA A 346 -28.40 4.48 -7.82
C ALA A 346 -29.37 4.57 -6.63
N HIS A 347 -29.34 3.59 -5.72
CA HIS A 347 -30.19 3.56 -4.51
C HIS A 347 -29.51 4.15 -3.26
N SER A 348 -28.29 4.68 -3.39
CA SER A 348 -27.54 5.23 -2.26
C SER A 348 -27.92 6.69 -1.95
N ASN A 349 -27.60 7.13 -0.73
CA ASN A 349 -27.68 8.56 -0.41
C ASN A 349 -26.45 9.27 -1.00
N LYS A 350 -26.65 10.35 -1.76
CA LYS A 350 -25.61 11.07 -2.52
C LYS A 350 -24.38 11.45 -1.70
N ALA A 351 -24.57 11.78 -0.41
CA ALA A 351 -23.47 12.18 0.47
C ALA A 351 -22.66 11.01 1.05
N ASP A 352 -23.11 9.76 0.87
CA ASP A 352 -22.51 8.57 1.52
C ASP A 352 -22.47 7.35 0.59
N ILE A 353 -22.35 7.58 -0.73
CA ILE A 353 -22.30 6.54 -1.77
C ILE A 353 -21.33 5.41 -1.37
N PRO A 354 -20.08 5.70 -0.94
CA PRO A 354 -19.14 4.64 -0.62
C PRO A 354 -19.60 3.72 0.51
N ARG A 355 -20.16 4.27 1.59
CA ARG A 355 -20.65 3.45 2.72
C ARG A 355 -21.90 2.64 2.34
N SER A 356 -22.82 3.22 1.57
CA SER A 356 -24.02 2.51 1.10
C SER A 356 -23.66 1.29 0.25
N VAL A 357 -22.73 1.46 -0.69
CA VAL A 357 -22.28 0.38 -1.57
C VAL A 357 -21.57 -0.72 -0.79
N ILE A 358 -20.63 -0.37 0.10
CA ILE A 358 -19.95 -1.36 0.94
C ILE A 358 -20.95 -2.14 1.80
N LYS A 359 -22.00 -1.48 2.32
CA LYS A 359 -23.06 -2.16 3.07
C LYS A 359 -23.83 -3.15 2.20
N ALA A 360 -24.10 -2.82 0.93
CA ALA A 360 -24.74 -3.72 -0.01
C ALA A 360 -23.86 -4.94 -0.33
N VAL A 361 -22.55 -4.74 -0.55
CA VAL A 361 -21.58 -5.84 -0.76
C VAL A 361 -21.52 -6.75 0.46
N LYS A 362 -21.40 -6.19 1.68
CA LYS A 362 -21.41 -6.99 2.93
C LYS A 362 -22.70 -7.77 3.13
N HIS A 363 -23.85 -7.22 2.72
CA HIS A 363 -25.11 -7.94 2.75
C HIS A 363 -25.12 -9.13 1.77
N HIS A 364 -24.55 -8.95 0.56
CA HIS A 364 -24.39 -10.01 -0.44
C HIS A 364 -23.45 -11.13 0.01
N LEU A 365 -22.35 -10.78 0.72
CA LEU A 365 -21.43 -11.75 1.31
C LEU A 365 -22.11 -12.63 2.38
N ALA A 366 -23.21 -12.18 2.99
CA ALA A 366 -24.00 -12.93 3.97
C ALA A 366 -23.19 -13.53 5.15
N GLY A 367 -22.08 -12.88 5.53
CA GLY A 367 -21.17 -13.33 6.59
C GLY A 367 -19.98 -14.17 6.12
N ALA A 368 -19.80 -14.38 4.81
CA ALA A 368 -18.55 -14.89 4.24
C ALA A 368 -17.42 -13.86 4.34
N GLU A 369 -16.19 -14.34 4.52
CA GLU A 369 -14.99 -13.50 4.45
C GLU A 369 -14.73 -13.06 2.99
N SER A 370 -14.37 -11.78 2.81
CA SER A 370 -14.01 -11.25 1.50
C SER A 370 -12.71 -11.90 1.00
N HIS A 371 -12.68 -12.30 -0.26
CA HIS A 371 -11.46 -12.87 -0.86
C HIS A 371 -10.41 -11.82 -1.18
N ASP A 372 -10.82 -10.55 -1.32
CA ASP A 372 -9.93 -9.41 -1.58
C ASP A 372 -10.41 -8.13 -0.89
N ASP A 373 -9.60 -7.08 -0.96
CA ASP A 373 -9.87 -5.78 -0.39
C ASP A 373 -11.03 -5.06 -1.08
N LEU A 374 -11.85 -4.33 -0.31
CA LEU A 374 -12.99 -3.59 -0.85
C LEU A 374 -12.69 -2.09 -0.79
N SER A 375 -12.38 -1.48 -1.93
CA SER A 375 -12.06 -0.07 -2.04
C SER A 375 -12.94 0.68 -3.03
N LEU A 376 -13.52 1.78 -2.58
CA LEU A 376 -14.45 2.59 -3.37
C LEU A 376 -14.29 4.07 -3.03
N LEU A 377 -14.18 4.90 -4.07
CA LEU A 377 -14.20 6.35 -3.98
C LEU A 377 -15.34 6.93 -4.82
N ALA A 378 -15.96 7.99 -4.31
CA ALA A 378 -16.97 8.76 -5.03
C ALA A 378 -16.63 10.27 -4.94
N ALA A 379 -16.02 10.82 -5.98
CA ALA A 379 -15.69 12.25 -6.01
C ALA A 379 -16.86 13.08 -6.59
N PRO A 380 -17.36 14.10 -5.87
CA PRO A 380 -18.41 14.96 -6.39
C PRO A 380 -17.86 15.87 -7.49
N CYS A 381 -18.50 15.82 -8.65
CA CYS A 381 -18.22 16.67 -9.81
C CYS A 381 -19.32 17.73 -9.92
N ILE A 382 -19.20 18.76 -9.09
CA ILE A 382 -20.10 19.91 -9.05
C ILE A 382 -19.38 21.15 -9.61
N GLN A 383 -20.11 22.05 -10.28
CA GLN A 383 -19.55 23.34 -10.67
C GLN A 383 -19.34 24.19 -9.40
N HIS A 384 -18.12 24.18 -8.86
CA HIS A 384 -17.81 24.92 -7.64
C HIS A 384 -17.48 26.38 -7.96
N THR A 385 -18.20 27.28 -7.27
CA THR A 385 -17.73 28.64 -7.00
C THR A 385 -16.61 28.55 -5.96
N LEU A 386 -15.51 29.28 -6.19
CA LEU A 386 -14.26 29.26 -5.44
C LEU A 386 -14.45 29.33 -3.92
N GLU A 387 -14.22 28.23 -3.21
CA GLU A 387 -13.87 28.26 -1.78
C GLU A 387 -12.52 27.58 -1.57
N THR A 388 -11.56 28.38 -1.09
CA THR A 388 -10.19 27.98 -0.77
C THR A 388 -10.15 27.33 0.61
N ALA A 389 -9.95 26.01 0.65
CA ALA A 389 -9.66 25.32 1.91
C ALA A 389 -8.22 25.68 2.40
N PRO A 390 -7.98 25.75 3.73
CA PRO A 390 -6.66 26.06 4.27
C PRO A 390 -5.68 24.90 4.03
N ARG A 391 -4.48 25.22 3.53
CA ARG A 391 -3.38 24.26 3.33
C ARG A 391 -2.54 24.10 4.59
N GLU A 392 -1.97 22.91 4.78
CA GLU A 392 -0.90 22.70 5.76
C GLU A 392 0.37 23.44 5.30
N PRO A 393 1.00 24.26 6.17
CA PRO A 393 2.15 25.06 5.79
C PRO A 393 3.39 24.15 5.65
N VAL A 394 3.76 23.84 4.40
CA VAL A 394 5.09 23.32 4.10
C VAL A 394 6.05 24.50 4.20
N THR A 395 6.86 24.57 5.25
CA THR A 395 7.88 25.63 5.42
C THR A 395 8.88 25.55 4.27
N PRO A 396 8.89 26.48 3.29
CA PRO A 396 9.78 26.37 2.16
C PRO A 396 11.15 26.92 2.55
N VAL A 397 12.21 26.26 2.11
CA VAL A 397 13.56 26.83 2.16
C VAL A 397 13.65 27.84 1.01
N HIS A 398 13.48 29.12 1.33
CA HIS A 398 13.48 30.20 0.33
C HIS A 398 14.90 30.67 -0.03
N LEU A 399 15.12 30.94 -1.32
CA LEU A 399 16.29 31.69 -1.78
C LEU A 399 16.05 33.18 -1.52
N ASN A 400 16.80 33.76 -0.59
CA ASN A 400 16.70 35.19 -0.27
C ASN A 400 17.53 36.03 -1.28
N LEU A 401 17.10 36.03 -2.54
CA LEU A 401 17.72 36.76 -3.64
C LEU A 401 16.98 38.09 -3.86
N ALA A 402 17.69 39.22 -3.71
CA ALA A 402 17.10 40.57 -3.79
C ALA A 402 16.75 40.98 -5.23
N ASP A 403 17.74 40.96 -6.13
CA ASP A 403 17.56 41.17 -7.57
C ASP A 403 18.11 39.95 -8.31
N TRP A 404 17.33 39.40 -9.23
CA TRP A 404 17.74 38.24 -9.99
C TRP A 404 17.01 38.19 -11.33
N GLU A 405 17.65 37.55 -12.31
CA GLU A 405 17.06 37.21 -13.60
C GLU A 405 17.37 35.75 -13.90
N ILE A 406 16.34 35.00 -14.26
CA ILE A 406 16.44 33.62 -14.72
C ILE A 406 15.82 33.54 -16.08
N LYS A 407 16.47 32.79 -16.97
CA LYS A 407 16.03 32.53 -18.33
C LYS A 407 16.16 31.05 -18.60
N ILE A 408 15.06 30.44 -19.02
CA ILE A 408 14.97 29.01 -19.33
C ILE A 408 14.46 28.88 -20.76
N THR A 409 15.17 28.11 -21.57
CA THR A 409 14.78 27.82 -22.95
C THR A 409 14.40 26.35 -23.06
N PHE A 410 13.14 26.10 -23.37
CA PHE A 410 12.63 24.77 -23.69
C PHE A 410 12.71 24.53 -25.18
N TYR A 411 13.34 23.43 -25.60
CA TYR A 411 13.40 23.00 -26.98
C TYR A 411 12.34 21.94 -27.25
N ALA A 412 12.14 21.58 -28.52
CA ALA A 412 11.10 20.66 -28.97
C ALA A 412 11.03 19.33 -28.17
N GLU A 413 12.16 18.81 -27.69
CA GLU A 413 12.19 17.61 -26.85
C GLU A 413 11.45 17.81 -25.52
N GLN A 414 11.82 18.82 -24.73
CA GLN A 414 11.18 19.10 -23.43
C GLN A 414 9.72 19.55 -23.59
N ILE A 415 9.40 20.22 -24.69
CA ILE A 415 8.03 20.64 -25.01
C ILE A 415 7.14 19.41 -25.28
N ARG A 416 7.67 18.39 -25.99
CA ARG A 416 6.94 17.12 -26.23
C ARG A 416 6.63 16.33 -24.97
N GLU A 417 7.51 16.41 -23.99
CA GLU A 417 7.34 15.72 -22.71
C GLU A 417 6.46 16.49 -21.70
N ASP A 418 5.91 17.65 -22.10
CA ASP A 418 5.12 18.54 -21.24
C ASP A 418 5.85 18.96 -19.95
N ALA A 419 7.18 19.08 -20.04
CA ALA A 419 8.06 19.34 -18.90
C ALA A 419 8.24 20.84 -18.57
N CYS A 420 7.66 21.74 -19.38
CA CYS A 420 7.82 23.18 -19.24
C CYS A 420 7.29 23.71 -17.90
N MET A 421 6.01 23.43 -17.61
CA MET A 421 5.34 23.92 -16.40
C MET A 421 5.96 23.36 -15.11
N PRO A 422 6.27 22.05 -15.00
CA PRO A 422 6.91 21.51 -13.80
C PRO A 422 8.29 22.11 -13.48
N VAL A 423 9.11 22.39 -14.49
CA VAL A 423 10.41 23.06 -14.29
C VAL A 423 10.20 24.48 -13.77
N LEU A 424 9.24 25.22 -14.34
CA LEU A 424 8.90 26.58 -13.92
C LEU A 424 8.31 26.60 -12.50
N LEU A 425 7.48 25.62 -12.14
CA LEU A 425 6.97 25.42 -10.78
C LEU A 425 8.08 25.13 -9.77
N GLY A 426 9.08 24.34 -10.15
CA GLY A 426 10.26 24.09 -9.33
C GLY A 426 10.98 25.40 -8.97
N TRP A 427 11.11 26.31 -9.92
CA TRP A 427 11.70 27.64 -9.70
C TRP A 427 10.77 28.58 -8.92
N LEU A 428 9.49 28.62 -9.25
CA LEU A 428 8.48 29.43 -8.55
C LEU A 428 8.44 29.13 -7.04
N ASN A 429 8.54 27.85 -6.67
CA ASN A 429 8.58 27.43 -5.27
C ASN A 429 9.81 27.95 -4.51
N GLN A 430 10.91 28.26 -5.20
CA GLN A 430 12.15 28.76 -4.56
C GLN A 430 12.15 30.28 -4.35
N ILE A 431 11.31 31.02 -5.06
CA ILE A 431 11.29 32.50 -5.10
C ILE A 431 10.62 33.12 -3.86
N GLY A 432 9.86 32.32 -3.09
CA GLY A 432 9.22 32.73 -1.85
C GLY A 432 8.05 33.68 -2.02
N LEU A 433 7.11 33.28 -2.87
CA LEU A 433 5.82 33.95 -3.06
C LEU A 433 4.84 33.54 -1.94
N THR A 434 3.92 34.44 -1.57
CA THR A 434 2.76 34.06 -0.73
C THR A 434 1.82 33.14 -1.52
N GLU A 435 0.92 32.40 -0.84
CA GLU A 435 0.01 31.47 -1.53
C GLU A 435 -0.86 32.16 -2.60
N THR A 436 -1.34 33.37 -2.30
CA THR A 436 -2.16 34.17 -3.23
C THR A 436 -1.33 34.58 -4.44
N GLN A 437 -0.13 35.14 -4.22
CA GLN A 437 0.78 35.54 -5.29
C GLN A 437 1.24 34.35 -6.13
N PHE A 438 1.48 33.20 -5.49
CA PHE A 438 1.87 31.97 -6.17
C PHE A 438 0.77 31.50 -7.13
N GLY A 439 -0.49 31.48 -6.66
CA GLY A 439 -1.63 31.12 -7.50
C GLY A 439 -1.81 32.05 -8.69
N GLU A 440 -1.71 33.36 -8.47
CA GLU A 440 -1.83 34.38 -9.53
C GLU A 440 -0.72 34.25 -10.57
N VAL A 441 0.54 34.18 -10.13
CA VAL A 441 1.71 34.04 -11.01
C VAL A 441 1.66 32.73 -11.79
N LEU A 442 1.27 31.63 -11.15
CA LEU A 442 1.15 30.34 -11.80
C LEU A 442 0.07 30.34 -12.89
N LEU A 443 -1.09 30.92 -12.58
CA LEU A 443 -2.21 31.01 -13.52
C LEU A 443 -1.81 31.85 -14.74
N VAL A 444 -1.16 33.00 -14.51
CA VAL A 444 -0.61 33.83 -15.59
C VAL A 444 0.38 33.03 -16.43
N LEU A 445 1.36 32.39 -15.81
CA LEU A 445 2.39 31.63 -16.51
C LEU A 445 1.81 30.43 -17.28
N SER A 446 0.77 29.77 -16.74
CA SER A 446 0.03 28.70 -17.41
C SER A 446 -0.64 29.19 -18.69
N GLU A 447 -1.33 30.33 -18.62
CA GLU A 447 -2.01 30.92 -19.77
C GLU A 447 -1.03 31.39 -20.84
N LEU A 448 0.06 32.06 -20.46
CA LEU A 448 1.09 32.49 -21.41
C LEU A 448 1.74 31.28 -22.11
N LEU A 449 2.05 30.23 -21.36
CA LEU A 449 2.66 29.01 -21.88
C LEU A 449 1.71 28.27 -22.83
N ASN A 450 0.43 28.12 -22.46
CA ASN A 450 -0.58 27.50 -23.31
C ASN A 450 -0.76 28.28 -24.61
N ASN A 451 -0.79 29.62 -24.56
CA ASN A 451 -0.90 30.45 -25.77
C ASN A 451 0.30 30.28 -26.70
N ALA A 452 1.51 30.32 -26.14
CA ALA A 452 2.74 30.11 -26.91
C ALA A 452 2.85 28.71 -27.51
N LEU A 453 2.41 27.69 -26.77
CA LEU A 453 2.42 26.32 -27.25
C LEU A 453 1.34 26.10 -28.31
N ASP A 454 0.07 26.31 -27.95
CA ASP A 454 -1.07 25.96 -28.79
C ASP A 454 -1.14 26.86 -30.04
N HIS A 455 -0.97 28.17 -29.89
CA HIS A 455 -1.12 29.13 -30.99
C HIS A 455 0.22 29.47 -31.64
N GLY A 456 1.28 29.63 -30.86
CA GLY A 456 2.61 29.98 -31.37
C GLY A 456 3.27 28.82 -32.12
N LEU A 457 3.49 27.69 -31.45
CA LEU A 457 4.22 26.55 -32.00
C LEU A 457 3.34 25.55 -32.75
N LEU A 458 2.18 25.20 -32.20
CA LEU A 458 1.32 24.17 -32.78
C LEU A 458 0.33 24.74 -33.81
N GLY A 459 0.16 26.06 -33.88
CA GLY A 459 -0.71 26.73 -34.85
C GLY A 459 -2.17 26.27 -34.79
N LEU A 460 -2.64 25.89 -33.60
CA LEU A 460 -4.04 25.51 -33.36
C LEU A 460 -4.90 26.77 -33.40
N ASP A 461 -6.09 26.69 -34.01
CA ASP A 461 -7.03 27.81 -34.02
C ASP A 461 -7.97 27.69 -32.82
N SER A 462 -8.15 28.77 -32.05
CA SER A 462 -9.08 28.79 -30.92
C SER A 462 -10.52 28.54 -31.37
N HIS A 463 -10.86 28.85 -32.63
CA HIS A 463 -12.22 28.71 -33.19
C HIS A 463 -12.77 27.27 -33.22
N GLU A 464 -11.92 26.24 -33.20
CA GLU A 464 -12.33 24.83 -33.24
C GLU A 464 -12.93 24.30 -31.92
N LYS A 465 -12.79 25.05 -30.81
CA LYS A 465 -13.31 24.66 -29.48
C LYS A 465 -14.83 24.78 -29.30
N ASN A 466 -15.53 25.47 -30.21
CA ASN A 466 -16.94 25.88 -30.03
C ASN A 466 -17.98 24.98 -30.73
N VAL A 467 -17.58 23.91 -31.41
CA VAL A 467 -18.49 23.01 -32.14
C VAL A 467 -18.75 21.75 -31.31
N LEU A 468 -19.99 21.24 -31.28
CA LEU A 468 -20.29 19.88 -30.77
C LEU A 468 -19.36 18.89 -31.50
N ASP A 469 -18.61 18.07 -30.74
CA ASP A 469 -17.57 17.14 -31.25
C ASP A 469 -16.24 17.79 -31.73
N GLY A 470 -16.07 19.10 -31.57
CA GLY A 470 -14.85 19.85 -31.96
C GLY A 470 -13.71 19.78 -30.95
N PHE A 471 -14.01 19.56 -29.68
CA PHE A 471 -13.03 19.58 -28.59
C PHE A 471 -12.15 18.31 -28.55
N ASP A 472 -12.74 17.12 -28.74
CA ASP A 472 -11.97 15.88 -28.83
C ASP A 472 -11.03 15.90 -30.05
N LYS A 473 -11.49 16.51 -31.14
CA LYS A 473 -10.67 16.78 -32.33
C LYS A 473 -9.55 17.76 -32.02
N TYR A 474 -9.82 18.84 -31.27
CA TYR A 474 -8.81 19.80 -30.85
C TYR A 474 -7.71 19.14 -29.99
N ILE A 475 -8.08 18.32 -28.99
CA ILE A 475 -7.11 17.64 -28.12
C ILE A 475 -6.31 16.60 -28.91
N ALA A 476 -6.97 15.77 -29.72
CA ALA A 476 -6.29 14.78 -30.55
C ALA A 476 -5.33 15.45 -31.55
N LEU A 477 -5.75 16.59 -32.14
CA LEU A 477 -4.91 17.38 -33.04
C LEU A 477 -3.74 18.02 -32.30
N ARG A 478 -3.97 18.55 -31.09
CA ARG A 478 -2.92 19.08 -30.21
C ARG A 478 -1.88 18.02 -29.91
N GLN A 479 -2.29 16.83 -29.48
CA GLN A 479 -1.39 15.73 -29.19
C GLN A 479 -0.61 15.27 -30.43
N THR A 480 -1.28 15.13 -31.58
CA THR A 480 -0.65 14.77 -32.84
C THR A 480 0.41 15.79 -33.27
N ARG A 481 0.10 17.09 -33.21
CA ARG A 481 1.05 18.15 -33.58
C ARG A 481 2.20 18.26 -32.59
N LEU A 482 1.94 18.02 -31.30
CA LEU A 482 2.96 17.97 -30.27
C LEU A 482 3.95 16.84 -30.56
N GLU A 483 3.47 15.62 -30.80
CA GLU A 483 4.32 14.45 -31.14
C GLU A 483 5.16 14.68 -32.41
N GLN A 484 4.61 15.38 -33.40
CA GLN A 484 5.28 15.72 -34.67
C GLN A 484 6.22 16.94 -34.58
N LEU A 485 6.31 17.62 -33.43
CA LEU A 485 7.13 18.81 -33.27
C LEU A 485 8.63 18.45 -33.32
N GLN A 486 9.28 18.71 -34.46
CA GLN A 486 10.71 18.43 -34.66
C GLN A 486 11.61 19.61 -34.24
N SER A 487 11.11 20.84 -34.36
CA SER A 487 11.86 22.05 -34.08
C SER A 487 10.95 23.14 -33.54
N GLY A 488 11.44 23.89 -32.57
CA GLY A 488 10.71 24.98 -31.91
C GLY A 488 11.35 25.26 -30.56
N LYS A 489 11.21 26.49 -30.08
CA LYS A 489 11.60 26.84 -28.72
C LYS A 489 10.57 27.74 -28.06
N ILE A 490 10.38 27.55 -26.75
CA ILE A 490 9.71 28.49 -25.86
C ILE A 490 10.74 28.96 -24.85
N GLU A 491 10.91 30.26 -24.76
CA GLU A 491 11.82 30.90 -23.84
C GLU A 491 11.00 31.59 -22.75
N VAL A 492 11.24 31.24 -21.50
CA VAL A 492 10.58 31.83 -20.35
C VAL A 492 11.62 32.51 -19.50
N GLY A 493 11.43 33.80 -19.26
CA GLY A 493 12.25 34.55 -18.33
C GLY A 493 11.44 35.14 -17.20
N MET A 494 12.10 35.24 -16.06
CA MET A 494 11.55 35.79 -14.84
C MET A 494 12.63 36.67 -14.24
N CYS A 495 12.28 37.88 -13.85
CA CYS A 495 13.19 38.72 -13.09
C CYS A 495 12.45 39.37 -11.93
N SER A 496 13.14 39.43 -10.79
CA SER A 496 12.69 40.21 -9.65
C SER A 496 13.60 41.42 -9.52
N ALA A 497 12.98 42.59 -9.45
CA ALA A 497 13.67 43.84 -9.19
C ALA A 497 13.02 44.53 -7.99
N ASN A 498 13.83 44.99 -7.05
CA ASN A 498 13.36 45.73 -5.89
C ASN A 498 13.42 47.25 -6.18
N SER A 499 12.27 47.90 -6.29
CA SER A 499 12.20 49.34 -6.57
C SER A 499 11.28 50.04 -5.57
N GLN A 500 11.82 51.05 -4.86
CA GLN A 500 11.07 51.86 -3.89
C GLN A 500 10.33 51.06 -2.81
N ASN A 501 10.96 50.02 -2.25
CA ASN A 501 10.37 49.16 -1.21
C ASN A 501 9.17 48.32 -1.70
N LYS A 502 9.01 48.16 -3.02
CA LYS A 502 8.07 47.24 -3.65
C LYS A 502 8.85 46.24 -4.49
N ARG A 503 8.65 44.95 -4.20
CA ARG A 503 9.22 43.86 -5.00
C ARG A 503 8.33 43.67 -6.23
N LYS A 504 8.91 43.82 -7.42
CA LYS A 504 8.21 43.55 -8.68
C LYS A 504 8.72 42.26 -9.27
N LEU A 505 7.81 41.44 -9.79
CA LEU A 505 8.12 40.26 -10.58
C LEU A 505 7.71 40.53 -12.02
N THR A 506 8.67 40.52 -12.93
CA THR A 506 8.42 40.60 -14.36
C THR A 506 8.62 39.21 -14.96
N LEU A 507 7.59 38.72 -15.63
CA LEU A 507 7.55 37.46 -16.35
C LEU A 507 7.54 37.79 -17.84
N TRP A 508 8.33 37.10 -18.64
CA TRP A 508 8.23 37.21 -20.07
C TRP A 508 8.32 35.83 -20.71
N LEU A 509 7.60 35.67 -21.81
CA LEU A 509 7.56 34.43 -22.56
C LEU A 509 7.68 34.76 -24.04
N GLU A 510 8.58 34.07 -24.72
CA GLU A 510 8.87 34.24 -26.15
C GLU A 510 8.87 32.89 -26.87
N ASP A 511 8.03 32.75 -27.89
CA ASP A 511 7.96 31.56 -28.73
C ASP A 511 8.61 31.78 -30.10
N SER A 512 9.06 30.69 -30.72
CA SER A 512 9.65 30.71 -32.07
C SER A 512 8.63 30.66 -33.21
N GLY A 513 7.34 30.80 -32.92
CA GLY A 513 6.26 30.77 -33.89
C GLY A 513 6.20 32.03 -34.76
N PRO A 514 5.24 32.08 -35.70
CA PRO A 514 5.11 33.20 -36.64
C PRO A 514 4.63 34.51 -35.99
N GLY A 515 4.12 34.44 -34.76
CA GLY A 515 3.49 35.55 -34.05
C GLY A 515 2.10 35.89 -34.59
N PHE A 516 1.45 36.91 -34.01
CA PHE A 516 0.14 37.39 -34.43
C PHE A 516 0.07 38.92 -34.38
N ASN A 517 -0.85 39.52 -35.16
CA ASN A 517 -1.07 40.95 -35.11
C ASN A 517 -1.86 41.31 -33.85
N TYR A 518 -1.17 41.85 -32.84
CA TYR A 518 -1.73 42.18 -31.54
C TYR A 518 -2.26 43.63 -31.44
N ALA A 519 -2.11 44.43 -32.51
CA ALA A 519 -2.55 45.83 -32.54
C ALA A 519 -4.08 45.97 -32.45
N ASP A 520 -4.83 45.03 -33.03
CA ASP A 520 -6.30 45.06 -33.01
C ASP A 520 -6.87 44.57 -31.66
N ILE A 521 -6.20 43.59 -31.02
CA ILE A 521 -6.61 42.99 -29.73
C ILE A 521 -6.36 43.93 -28.53
N LEU A 522 -5.40 44.86 -28.65
CA LEU A 522 -5.20 45.93 -27.66
C LEU A 522 -6.20 47.08 -27.82
N ASN A 523 -6.78 47.26 -29.03
CA ASN A 523 -7.69 48.35 -29.36
C ASN A 523 -9.19 48.00 -29.28
N ASP A 524 -9.56 46.71 -29.22
CA ASP A 524 -10.95 46.24 -29.02
C ASP A 524 -11.43 46.46 -27.57
N GLU A 525 -11.33 47.70 -27.11
CA GLU A 525 -12.01 48.21 -25.93
C GLU A 525 -13.52 48.38 -26.23
N ILE A 526 -14.37 47.79 -25.37
CA ILE A 526 -15.78 48.20 -25.13
C ILE A 526 -16.88 47.56 -26.02
N ASN A 527 -16.79 46.29 -26.42
CA ASN A 527 -18.02 45.56 -26.83
C ASN A 527 -18.09 44.16 -26.21
N SER A 528 -18.18 44.11 -24.89
CA SER A 528 -18.61 42.91 -24.16
C SER A 528 -20.15 42.83 -24.16
N ASP A 529 -20.74 42.51 -25.32
CA ASP A 529 -22.00 41.79 -25.32
C ASP A 529 -21.63 40.29 -25.19
N GLY A 530 -22.18 39.62 -24.18
CA GLY A 530 -21.70 38.33 -23.64
C GLY A 530 -21.83 37.09 -24.54
N GLN A 531 -21.39 37.16 -25.80
CA GLN A 531 -21.48 36.08 -26.78
C GLN A 531 -20.15 35.65 -27.43
N GLN A 532 -19.01 36.28 -27.11
CA GLN A 532 -17.70 35.81 -27.58
C GLN A 532 -16.96 35.02 -26.49
N THR A 533 -16.63 33.74 -26.77
CA THR A 533 -15.92 32.83 -25.85
C THR A 533 -14.40 32.81 -26.04
N PHE A 534 -13.87 33.59 -26.98
CA PHE A 534 -12.44 33.66 -27.30
C PHE A 534 -11.75 34.82 -26.55
N GLY A 535 -10.49 34.65 -26.15
CA GLY A 535 -9.69 35.70 -25.49
C GLY A 535 -9.80 35.78 -23.96
N ARG A 536 -10.47 34.82 -23.30
CA ARG A 536 -10.58 34.76 -21.83
C ARG A 536 -9.23 34.74 -21.13
N GLY A 537 -8.24 34.02 -21.66
CA GLY A 537 -6.89 33.96 -21.10
C GLY A 537 -6.21 35.33 -21.06
N ILE A 538 -6.32 36.13 -22.12
CA ILE A 538 -5.75 37.50 -22.16
C ILE A 538 -6.51 38.43 -21.19
N ALA A 539 -7.84 38.32 -21.12
CA ALA A 539 -8.65 39.10 -20.17
C ALA A 539 -8.35 38.74 -18.70
N LEU A 540 -8.14 37.45 -18.42
CA LEU A 540 -7.74 36.92 -17.11
C LEU A 540 -6.36 37.43 -16.70
N VAL A 541 -5.36 37.32 -17.59
CA VAL A 541 -4.00 37.84 -17.34
C VAL A 541 -4.03 39.36 -17.13
N LYS A 542 -4.81 40.12 -17.92
CA LYS A 542 -5.00 41.57 -17.72
C LYS A 542 -5.64 41.93 -16.38
N THR A 543 -6.52 41.07 -15.86
CA THR A 543 -7.17 41.31 -14.56
C THR A 543 -6.21 41.07 -13.40
N LEU A 544 -5.25 40.17 -13.56
CA LEU A 544 -4.32 39.74 -12.52
C LEU A 544 -2.97 40.47 -12.55
N CYS A 545 -2.65 41.17 -13.65
CA CYS A 545 -1.35 41.79 -13.85
C CYS A 545 -1.44 43.31 -14.01
N GLN A 546 -0.46 44.03 -13.47
CA GLN A 546 -0.42 45.49 -13.53
C GLN A 546 -0.14 46.00 -14.95
N LYS A 547 0.64 45.24 -15.72
CA LYS A 547 1.06 45.61 -17.07
C LYS A 547 1.20 44.36 -17.93
N ILE A 548 0.69 44.41 -19.15
CA ILE A 548 0.90 43.42 -20.21
C ILE A 548 1.39 44.13 -21.46
N GLU A 549 2.49 43.67 -22.05
CA GLU A 549 3.04 44.22 -23.30
C GLU A 549 3.40 43.09 -24.27
N TYR A 550 2.92 43.20 -25.51
CA TYR A 550 3.35 42.33 -26.60
C TYR A 550 4.45 43.02 -27.39
N VAL A 551 5.48 42.26 -27.75
CA VAL A 551 6.70 42.78 -28.40
C VAL A 551 6.92 42.07 -29.74
N GLY A 552 7.53 42.77 -30.69
CA GLY A 552 7.96 42.20 -31.96
C GLY A 552 6.79 41.88 -32.88
N LYS A 553 6.66 40.60 -33.26
CA LYS A 553 5.55 40.11 -34.12
C LYS A 553 4.39 39.52 -33.31
N GLY A 554 4.32 39.80 -32.00
CA GLY A 554 3.32 39.22 -31.09
C GLY A 554 3.69 37.84 -30.54
N ASN A 555 4.91 37.36 -30.81
CA ASN A 555 5.45 36.10 -30.31
C ASN A 555 6.21 36.25 -28.96
N ARG A 556 6.24 37.47 -28.40
CA ARG A 556 6.78 37.75 -27.06
C ARG A 556 5.78 38.55 -26.26
N VAL A 557 5.55 38.12 -25.03
CA VAL A 557 4.64 38.76 -24.08
C VAL A 557 5.38 39.00 -22.77
N GLU A 558 5.29 40.21 -22.26
CA GLU A 558 5.88 40.63 -20.99
C GLU A 558 4.79 41.07 -20.03
N VAL A 559 4.87 40.59 -18.80
CA VAL A 559 3.85 40.75 -17.77
C VAL A 559 4.51 41.16 -16.46
N THR A 560 3.96 42.17 -15.80
CA THR A 560 4.46 42.62 -14.49
C THR A 560 3.41 42.39 -13.41
N VAL A 561 3.83 41.69 -12.35
CA VAL A 561 3.05 41.41 -11.15
C VAL A 561 3.70 42.14 -9.98
N ASP A 562 2.91 42.93 -9.25
CA ASP A 562 3.37 43.58 -8.02
C ASP A 562 3.26 42.57 -6.86
N LEU A 563 4.39 42.25 -6.21
CA LEU A 563 4.42 41.40 -5.03
C LEU A 563 4.22 42.30 -3.79
N GLN A 564 3.01 42.81 -3.60
CA GLN A 564 2.62 43.45 -2.34
C GLN A 564 2.04 42.40 -1.39
N ASP A 565 2.36 42.50 -0.11
CA ASP A 565 1.74 41.71 0.97
C ASP A 565 0.30 42.17 1.25
#